data_AF-A0AAJ0SFJ6-F1
#
_entry.id   AF-A0AAJ0SFJ6-F1
#
_cell.length_a   1.000
_cell.length_b   1.000
_cell.length_c   1.000
_cell.angle_alpha   90.00
_cell.angle_beta   90.00
_cell.angle_gamma   90.00
#
_symmetry.space_group_name_H-M   'P 1'
#
loop_
_entity.id
_entity.type
_entity.pdbx_description
1 polymer ?
#
loop_
_entity_poly.entity_id
_entity_poly.type
_entity_poly.pdbx_seq_one_letter_code
_entity_poly.pdbx_strand_id
1 'polypeptide(L)'
;MNLKIPAILSASFLFLLSCNDKKETKNNTPQSDQTAAAQNDTVETEQAPRKESINLFTLTYRDSTDVAFVSLSDIYPLDDTASDTFALPNIEKMEKKAAKYFTLDKKYRNRFLSKTNISETDSLFVYDYAKNKLASFAIKNLKAAAWLNGYSSEEDWPYPKYYYMIGFEISKQNLKGFSDYYSDVIVYAGKENPFANEPLKPIVWKKIPGKEYPSKPMKKEDREILKSTVAGNTYLYKTDTYQYFLQDYLDSDKIIYARRLLVTDSKTKEIIIEKLYSQSEGTSPAPLNGENGDDSYDQYTGKLFKNKAPVVFGFQYESFGCPAISLIDKSNEDIYIQCDNRH
;
A
#
# COMPACT_ATOMS: atom_id res chain seq x y z
N MET A 1 3.29 36.48 39.85
CA MET A 1 3.87 35.46 40.74
C MET A 1 4.13 34.24 39.88
N ASN A 2 5.41 33.92 39.69
CA ASN A 2 5.89 32.87 38.78
C ASN A 2 5.45 31.49 39.26
N LEU A 3 4.80 30.69 38.41
CA LEU A 3 4.77 29.24 38.59
C LEU A 3 5.45 28.57 37.40
N LYS A 4 6.52 27.85 37.74
CA LYS A 4 7.40 27.08 36.85
C LYS A 4 6.73 25.74 36.52
N ILE A 5 6.80 25.37 35.26
CA ILE A 5 6.46 24.04 34.72
C ILE A 5 7.67 23.11 34.99
N PRO A 6 7.49 21.89 35.53
CA PRO A 6 8.55 20.89 35.49
C PRO A 6 8.47 20.06 34.21
N ALA A 7 9.62 19.97 33.53
CA ALA A 7 9.88 19.09 32.40
C ALA A 7 9.94 17.63 32.89
N ILE A 8 9.22 16.73 32.21
CA ILE A 8 9.32 15.29 32.42
C ILE A 8 10.23 14.74 31.31
N LEU A 9 11.42 14.28 31.70
CA LEU A 9 12.31 13.49 30.85
C LEU A 9 11.80 12.04 30.83
N SER A 10 11.45 11.55 29.64
CA SER A 10 11.20 10.14 29.39
C SER A 10 12.53 9.42 29.16
N ALA A 11 12.94 8.57 30.10
CA ALA A 11 14.09 7.68 29.96
C ALA A 11 13.63 6.33 29.39
N SER A 12 14.09 6.02 28.18
CA SER A 12 13.87 4.73 27.51
C SER A 12 14.70 3.63 28.19
N PHE A 13 14.05 2.55 28.61
CA PHE A 13 14.70 1.35 29.13
C PHE A 13 15.11 0.42 27.97
N LEU A 14 16.42 0.31 27.75
CA LEU A 14 17.07 -0.79 27.04
C LEU A 14 17.32 -1.92 28.05
N PHE A 15 16.83 -3.13 27.77
CA PHE A 15 17.29 -4.35 28.44
C PHE A 15 17.94 -5.27 27.42
N LEU A 16 19.27 -5.34 27.47
CA LEU A 16 20.11 -6.41 26.95
C LEU A 16 21.01 -6.90 28.10
N LEU A 17 20.84 -8.15 28.53
CA LEU A 17 21.81 -9.01 29.24
C LEU A 17 21.30 -10.45 29.00
N SER A 18 21.89 -11.26 28.10
CA SER A 18 23.16 -11.97 28.19
C SER A 18 23.36 -12.76 29.49
N CYS A 19 23.26 -14.09 29.38
CA CYS A 19 24.00 -15.02 30.24
C CYS A 19 24.79 -15.98 29.32
N ASN A 20 26.09 -16.01 29.57
CA ASN A 20 27.10 -16.80 28.90
C ASN A 20 27.58 -17.83 29.93
N ASP A 21 27.61 -19.11 29.60
CA ASP A 21 28.46 -20.07 30.31
C ASP A 21 29.00 -21.10 29.31
N LYS A 22 30.34 -21.13 29.22
CA LYS A 22 31.13 -22.08 28.44
C LYS A 22 31.33 -23.35 29.24
N LYS A 23 31.19 -24.52 28.59
CA LYS A 23 32.14 -25.64 28.77
C LYS A 23 32.06 -26.70 27.65
N GLU A 24 33.25 -26.90 27.07
CA GLU A 24 33.86 -28.10 26.48
C GLU A 24 33.24 -28.88 25.30
N THR A 25 34.09 -28.99 24.28
CA THR A 25 34.05 -29.78 23.05
C THR A 25 34.31 -31.27 23.29
N LYS A 26 33.51 -32.16 22.69
CA LYS A 26 33.96 -33.45 22.12
C LYS A 26 33.17 -33.80 20.86
N ASN A 27 33.91 -34.15 19.81
CA ASN A 27 33.44 -34.65 18.51
C ASN A 27 32.67 -35.97 18.64
N ASN A 28 31.64 -36.15 17.81
CA ASN A 28 31.39 -37.37 17.01
C ASN A 28 30.25 -37.13 16.00
N THR A 29 30.49 -37.49 14.74
CA THR A 29 29.55 -37.44 13.60
C THR A 29 28.70 -38.74 13.56
N PRO A 30 27.73 -38.91 12.62
CA PRO A 30 26.29 -38.75 12.84
C PRO A 30 25.49 -40.05 12.68
N GLN A 31 24.34 -40.21 13.34
CA GLN A 31 23.24 -40.98 12.75
C GLN A 31 21.87 -40.71 13.41
N SER A 32 20.90 -40.41 12.53
CA SER A 32 19.46 -40.70 12.56
C SER A 32 18.76 -40.82 13.92
N ASP A 33 17.80 -39.94 14.17
CA ASP A 33 16.42 -40.40 14.32
C ASP A 33 15.40 -39.33 13.95
N GLN A 34 14.34 -39.82 13.30
CA GLN A 34 13.25 -39.08 12.70
C GLN A 34 12.41 -38.37 13.77
N THR A 35 12.07 -37.11 13.55
CA THR A 35 10.86 -36.52 14.13
C THR A 35 10.18 -35.69 13.07
N ALA A 36 8.95 -36.09 12.75
CA ALA A 36 8.11 -35.51 11.74
C ALA A 36 7.81 -34.04 12.06
N ALA A 37 8.26 -33.13 11.20
CA ALA A 37 7.71 -31.80 11.07
C ALA A 37 6.79 -31.79 9.85
N ALA A 38 5.50 -31.55 10.09
CA ALA A 38 4.53 -31.32 9.04
C ALA A 38 4.87 -30.00 8.34
N GLN A 39 5.50 -30.10 7.16
CA GLN A 39 5.51 -29.02 6.18
C GLN A 39 4.16 -29.01 5.46
N ASN A 40 3.42 -27.93 5.64
CA ASN A 40 2.50 -27.43 4.62
C ASN A 40 2.80 -25.93 4.47
N ASP A 41 4.01 -25.64 4.00
CA ASP A 41 4.31 -24.34 3.39
C ASP A 41 3.51 -24.30 2.09
N THR A 42 2.46 -23.48 2.09
CA THR A 42 1.74 -23.20 0.86
C THR A 42 2.63 -22.28 0.07
N VAL A 43 3.37 -22.85 -0.88
CA VAL A 43 4.12 -22.14 -1.91
C VAL A 43 3.19 -21.07 -2.48
N GLU A 44 3.52 -19.79 -2.26
CA GLU A 44 3.01 -18.71 -3.09
C GLU A 44 3.34 -19.06 -4.53
N THR A 45 2.32 -19.51 -5.25
CA THR A 45 2.43 -19.72 -6.68
C THR A 45 2.87 -18.39 -7.27
N GLU A 46 4.06 -18.38 -7.87
CA GLU A 46 4.61 -17.30 -8.67
C GLU A 46 3.54 -16.90 -9.71
N GLN A 47 2.71 -15.93 -9.34
CA GLN A 47 1.64 -15.45 -10.22
C GLN A 47 2.34 -14.75 -11.38
N ALA A 48 2.01 -15.15 -12.60
CA ALA A 48 2.43 -14.44 -13.79
C ALA A 48 2.23 -12.92 -13.58
N PRO A 49 3.18 -12.06 -13.99
CA PRO A 49 3.15 -10.64 -13.66
C PRO A 49 1.79 -10.06 -14.02
N ARG A 50 1.10 -9.54 -12.99
CA ARG A 50 -0.26 -9.02 -13.13
C ARG A 50 -0.23 -7.86 -14.13
N LYS A 51 -1.06 -7.96 -15.16
CA LYS A 51 -1.19 -6.89 -16.15
C LYS A 51 -2.14 -5.84 -15.61
N GLU A 52 -1.60 -4.88 -14.87
CA GLU A 52 -2.37 -3.73 -14.38
C GLU A 52 -2.95 -2.94 -15.56
N SER A 53 -4.24 -2.59 -15.46
CA SER A 53 -4.91 -1.77 -16.48
C SER A 53 -4.49 -0.29 -16.40
N ILE A 54 -4.00 0.13 -15.24
CA ILE A 54 -3.45 1.45 -14.92
C ILE A 54 -2.48 1.32 -13.74
N ASN A 55 -1.31 1.95 -13.82
CA ASN A 55 -0.36 1.99 -12.71
C ASN A 55 -0.60 3.25 -11.88
N LEU A 56 -1.02 3.09 -10.63
CA LEU A 56 -1.22 4.17 -9.67
C LEU A 56 -0.13 4.13 -8.61
N PHE A 57 0.45 5.26 -8.26
CA PHE A 57 1.53 5.36 -7.28
C PHE A 57 1.08 6.21 -6.10
N THR A 58 1.83 6.18 -5.01
CA THR A 58 1.64 7.06 -3.86
C THR A 58 2.72 8.15 -3.81
N LEU A 59 2.51 9.16 -2.95
CA LEU A 59 3.57 10.08 -2.54
C LEU A 59 4.18 9.60 -1.23
N THR A 60 5.50 9.51 -1.22
CA THR A 60 6.29 9.45 0.02
C THR A 60 6.98 10.80 0.24
N TYR A 61 7.37 11.08 1.47
CA TYR A 61 8.01 12.34 1.83
C TYR A 61 9.13 12.11 2.84
N ARG A 62 10.07 13.05 2.88
CA ARG A 62 11.09 13.11 3.92
C ARG A 62 10.82 14.33 4.78
N ASP A 63 10.68 14.16 6.09
CA ASP A 63 10.32 15.26 7.01
C ASP A 63 11.31 16.42 6.98
N SER A 64 12.59 16.13 6.72
CA SER A 64 13.66 17.12 6.68
C SER A 64 13.82 17.86 5.34
N THR A 65 12.95 17.61 4.35
CA THR A 65 13.07 18.25 3.02
C THR A 65 11.73 18.84 2.54
N ASP A 66 11.81 19.82 1.65
CA ASP A 66 10.65 20.37 0.91
C ASP A 66 10.24 19.50 -0.29
N VAL A 67 10.61 18.21 -0.28
CA VAL A 67 10.40 17.29 -1.39
C VAL A 67 9.42 16.20 -1.00
N ALA A 68 8.37 16.06 -1.80
CA ALA A 68 7.59 14.83 -1.92
C ALA A 68 8.13 14.03 -3.12
N PHE A 69 8.03 12.72 -3.07
CA PHE A 69 8.64 11.83 -4.04
C PHE A 69 7.65 10.74 -4.45
N VAL A 70 7.58 10.49 -5.76
CA VAL A 70 6.76 9.41 -6.31
C VAL A 70 7.72 8.33 -6.79
N SER A 71 7.73 7.18 -6.12
CA SER A 71 8.52 6.02 -6.53
C SER A 71 7.82 5.29 -7.68
N LEU A 72 8.56 4.93 -8.72
CA LEU A 72 8.08 4.13 -9.85
C LEU A 72 8.76 2.75 -9.86
N SER A 73 9.31 2.31 -8.73
CA SER A 73 10.13 1.10 -8.64
C SER A 73 9.39 -0.19 -8.96
N ASP A 74 8.08 -0.28 -8.73
CA ASP A 74 7.31 -1.48 -9.09
C ASP A 74 7.26 -1.71 -10.62
N ILE A 75 7.30 -0.62 -11.41
CA ILE A 75 7.36 -0.68 -12.88
C ILE A 75 8.77 -0.45 -13.44
N TYR A 76 9.73 -0.20 -12.55
CA TYR A 76 11.16 -0.05 -12.86
C TYR A 76 12.00 -0.77 -11.80
N PRO A 77 11.85 -2.10 -11.66
CA PRO A 77 12.61 -2.85 -10.68
C PRO A 77 14.09 -2.79 -11.04
N LEU A 78 14.90 -2.50 -10.03
CA LEU A 78 16.35 -2.53 -10.15
C LEU A 78 16.85 -3.87 -9.65
N ASP A 79 17.59 -4.57 -10.49
CA ASP A 79 18.30 -5.79 -10.12
C ASP A 79 19.80 -5.51 -10.02
N ASP A 80 20.47 -6.31 -9.19
CA ASP A 80 21.93 -6.28 -9.07
C ASP A 80 22.63 -7.13 -10.14
N THR A 81 21.90 -7.67 -11.12
CA THR A 81 22.54 -8.45 -12.17
C THR A 81 23.55 -7.55 -12.92
N ALA A 82 24.75 -8.08 -13.13
CA ALA A 82 25.90 -7.31 -13.62
C ALA A 82 25.72 -6.71 -15.04
N SER A 83 24.56 -6.94 -15.68
CA SER A 83 24.32 -6.57 -17.08
C SER A 83 23.82 -5.13 -17.27
N ASP A 84 23.06 -4.54 -16.32
CA ASP A 84 22.53 -3.17 -16.48
C ASP A 84 23.40 -2.11 -15.76
N THR A 85 24.45 -1.68 -16.44
CA THR A 85 25.31 -0.55 -16.01
C THR A 85 24.71 0.83 -16.33
N PHE A 86 23.53 0.87 -16.95
CA PHE A 86 22.84 2.09 -17.35
C PHE A 86 21.69 2.47 -16.42
N ALA A 87 21.36 1.64 -15.43
CA ALA A 87 20.29 1.90 -14.47
C ALA A 87 20.65 2.96 -13.42
N LEU A 88 21.90 2.94 -12.92
CA LEU A 88 22.40 3.86 -11.90
C LEU A 88 23.88 4.22 -12.15
N PRO A 89 24.36 5.40 -11.67
CA PRO A 89 25.79 5.69 -11.61
C PRO A 89 26.53 4.70 -10.72
N ASN A 90 27.86 4.69 -10.82
CA ASN A 90 28.68 3.88 -9.95
C ASN A 90 28.59 4.44 -8.52
N ILE A 91 27.77 3.77 -7.70
CA ILE A 91 27.49 4.14 -6.31
C ILE A 91 28.77 4.14 -5.47
N GLU A 92 29.68 3.19 -5.66
CA GLU A 92 30.94 3.07 -4.92
C GLU A 92 31.86 4.29 -5.09
N LYS A 93 31.71 5.02 -6.21
CA LYS A 93 32.47 6.25 -6.49
C LYS A 93 31.85 7.51 -5.88
N MET A 94 30.66 7.40 -5.30
CA MET A 94 29.97 8.52 -4.65
C MET A 94 30.37 8.62 -3.19
N GLU A 95 30.25 9.81 -2.61
CA GLU A 95 30.32 9.98 -1.17
C GLU A 95 29.09 9.30 -0.52
N LYS A 96 29.29 8.55 0.57
CA LYS A 96 28.24 7.73 1.20
C LYS A 96 26.96 8.51 1.53
N LYS A 97 27.07 9.78 1.97
CA LYS A 97 25.90 10.62 2.25
C LYS A 97 25.17 11.04 0.97
N ALA A 98 25.92 11.41 -0.06
CA ALA A 98 25.38 11.79 -1.37
C ALA A 98 24.73 10.61 -2.09
N ALA A 99 25.20 9.38 -1.85
CA ALA A 99 24.63 8.19 -2.44
C ALA A 99 23.22 7.86 -1.93
N LYS A 100 22.81 8.33 -0.75
CA LYS A 100 21.45 8.04 -0.21
C LYS A 100 20.34 8.68 -1.02
N TYR A 101 20.65 9.78 -1.70
CA TYR A 101 19.68 10.55 -2.47
C TYR A 101 20.39 11.44 -3.49
N PHE A 102 20.11 11.24 -4.78
CA PHE A 102 20.72 12.03 -5.84
C PHE A 102 19.84 12.13 -7.09
N THR A 103 19.97 13.25 -7.80
CA THR A 103 19.30 13.46 -9.08
C THR A 103 20.00 12.65 -10.18
N LEU A 104 19.22 12.00 -11.03
CA LEU A 104 19.70 11.25 -12.19
C LEU A 104 20.13 12.22 -13.30
N ASP A 105 21.31 11.99 -13.86
CA ASP A 105 21.75 12.70 -15.07
C ASP A 105 20.93 12.28 -16.30
N LYS A 106 21.17 12.96 -17.43
CA LYS A 106 20.43 12.74 -18.69
C LYS A 106 20.48 11.29 -19.17
N LYS A 107 21.61 10.58 -18.97
CA LYS A 107 21.78 9.20 -19.44
C LYS A 107 20.90 8.26 -18.62
N TYR A 108 20.95 8.36 -17.28
CA TYR A 108 20.15 7.53 -16.38
C TYR A 108 18.66 7.87 -16.47
N ARG A 109 18.32 9.14 -16.60
CA ARG A 109 16.93 9.58 -16.84
C ARG A 109 16.35 8.99 -18.12
N ASN A 110 17.07 9.07 -19.24
CA ASN A 110 16.60 8.50 -20.50
C ASN A 110 16.36 6.99 -20.40
N ARG A 111 17.24 6.28 -19.68
CA ARG A 111 17.08 4.85 -19.39
C ARG A 111 15.79 4.58 -18.61
N PHE A 112 15.61 5.30 -17.50
CA PHE A 112 14.44 5.19 -16.63
C PHE A 112 13.14 5.41 -17.42
N LEU A 113 13.01 6.55 -18.10
CA LEU A 113 11.83 6.90 -18.90
C LEU A 113 11.53 5.85 -19.99
N SER A 114 12.57 5.38 -20.68
CA SER A 114 12.42 4.35 -21.72
C SER A 114 11.95 3.01 -21.16
N LYS A 115 12.32 2.65 -19.93
CA LYS A 115 11.93 1.36 -19.34
C LYS A 115 10.56 1.38 -18.69
N THR A 116 10.10 2.54 -18.24
CA THR A 116 8.74 2.72 -17.70
C THR A 116 7.70 3.04 -18.78
N ASN A 117 8.11 3.17 -20.04
CA ASN A 117 7.27 3.67 -21.15
C ASN A 117 6.66 5.06 -20.86
N ILE A 118 7.40 5.92 -20.14
CA ILE A 118 7.02 7.31 -19.88
C ILE A 118 7.80 8.22 -20.81
N SER A 119 7.13 9.17 -21.43
CA SER A 119 7.75 10.17 -22.31
C SER A 119 8.01 11.48 -21.58
N GLU A 120 9.00 12.25 -22.04
CA GLU A 120 9.21 13.64 -21.63
C GLU A 120 8.00 14.55 -21.94
N THR A 121 7.15 14.15 -22.89
CA THR A 121 5.90 14.84 -23.24
C THR A 121 4.73 14.52 -22.31
N ASP A 122 4.87 13.49 -21.47
CA ASP A 122 3.82 13.07 -20.55
C ASP A 122 3.75 14.03 -19.35
N SER A 123 2.73 13.81 -18.51
CA SER A 123 2.54 14.52 -17.26
C SER A 123 2.40 13.55 -16.10
N LEU A 124 2.85 14.01 -14.93
CA LEU A 124 2.58 13.39 -13.64
C LEU A 124 1.34 14.07 -13.05
N PHE A 125 0.27 13.31 -12.86
CA PHE A 125 -0.99 13.76 -12.29
C PHE A 125 -1.07 13.30 -10.84
N VAL A 126 -1.14 14.24 -9.91
CA VAL A 126 -1.22 14.01 -8.46
C VAL A 126 -2.62 14.40 -8.02
N TYR A 127 -3.41 13.42 -7.57
CA TYR A 127 -4.81 13.61 -7.24
C TYR A 127 -5.11 13.24 -5.79
N ASP A 128 -5.58 14.23 -5.04
CA ASP A 128 -6.19 14.07 -3.74
C ASP A 128 -7.68 13.77 -3.93
N TYR A 129 -8.06 12.52 -3.70
CA TYR A 129 -9.40 12.05 -3.99
C TYR A 129 -10.43 12.45 -2.91
N ALA A 130 -9.98 12.78 -1.70
CA ALA A 130 -10.84 13.24 -0.61
C ALA A 130 -11.18 14.73 -0.77
N LYS A 131 -10.18 15.56 -1.13
CA LYS A 131 -10.33 17.01 -1.31
C LYS A 131 -10.70 17.43 -2.73
N ASN A 132 -10.77 16.48 -3.67
CA ASN A 132 -10.93 16.72 -5.11
C ASN A 132 -9.91 17.74 -5.64
N LYS A 133 -8.63 17.48 -5.36
CA LYS A 133 -7.55 18.39 -5.75
C LYS A 133 -6.58 17.71 -6.70
N LEU A 134 -6.40 18.30 -7.88
CA LEU A 134 -5.48 17.81 -8.89
C LEU A 134 -4.33 18.79 -9.10
N ALA A 135 -3.11 18.27 -9.09
CA ALA A 135 -1.94 18.95 -9.61
C ALA A 135 -1.38 18.16 -10.80
N SER A 136 -0.83 18.86 -11.80
CA SER A 136 -0.23 18.25 -12.98
C SER A 136 1.13 18.87 -13.24
N PHE A 137 2.10 18.02 -13.51
CA PHE A 137 3.48 18.43 -13.75
C PHE A 137 4.00 17.78 -15.03
N ALA A 138 4.50 18.59 -15.95
CA ALA A 138 5.13 18.05 -17.16
C ALA A 138 6.40 17.25 -16.78
N ILE A 139 6.51 16.00 -17.26
CA ILE A 139 7.60 15.09 -16.90
C ILE A 139 8.96 15.75 -17.19
N LYS A 140 9.12 16.39 -18.35
CA LYS A 140 10.34 17.14 -18.73
C LYS A 140 10.84 18.20 -17.74
N ASN A 141 9.97 18.71 -16.89
CA ASN A 141 10.31 19.75 -15.91
C ASN A 141 10.58 19.16 -14.51
N LEU A 142 10.26 17.89 -14.28
CA LEU A 142 10.51 17.21 -13.01
C LEU A 142 11.93 16.64 -12.97
N LYS A 143 12.59 16.75 -11.82
CA LYS A 143 13.83 16.02 -11.57
C LYS A 143 13.50 14.54 -11.38
N ALA A 144 14.23 13.68 -12.09
CA ALA A 144 14.24 12.26 -11.79
C ALA A 144 15.36 12.00 -10.77
N ALA A 145 15.08 11.24 -9.73
CA ALA A 145 16.03 10.99 -8.65
C ALA A 145 16.01 9.54 -8.21
N ALA A 146 17.14 9.12 -7.63
CA ALA A 146 17.30 7.90 -6.89
C ALA A 146 17.26 8.20 -5.40
N TRP A 147 16.49 7.44 -4.64
CA TRP A 147 16.37 7.55 -3.19
C TRP A 147 16.47 6.16 -2.56
N LEU A 148 17.39 5.99 -1.62
CA LEU A 148 17.49 4.76 -0.84
C LEU A 148 16.20 4.47 -0.04
N ASN A 149 15.69 3.25 -0.15
CA ASN A 149 14.48 2.81 0.53
C ASN A 149 14.70 2.58 2.04
N GLY A 150 13.60 2.33 2.76
CA GLY A 150 13.61 2.10 4.20
C GLY A 150 14.19 0.75 4.65
N TYR A 151 14.52 -0.16 3.72
CA TYR A 151 15.06 -1.50 4.02
C TYR A 151 16.58 -1.53 4.08
N SER A 152 17.24 -0.44 3.70
CA SER A 152 18.68 -0.31 3.76
C SER A 152 19.18 0.10 5.15
N SER A 153 20.40 -0.28 5.46
CA SER A 153 21.15 0.14 6.64
C SER A 153 22.42 0.90 6.24
N GLU A 154 23.02 1.65 7.16
CA GLU A 154 24.32 2.30 6.89
C GLU A 154 25.44 1.30 6.57
N GLU A 155 25.34 0.06 7.08
CA GLU A 155 26.34 -0.98 6.94
C GLU A 155 26.36 -1.57 5.52
N ASP A 156 25.26 -1.41 4.77
CA ASP A 156 25.13 -1.87 3.39
C ASP A 156 25.95 -1.05 2.39
N TRP A 157 26.80 -0.11 2.83
CA TRP A 157 27.64 0.67 1.93
C TRP A 157 28.79 -0.17 1.34
N PRO A 158 28.97 -0.21 0.00
CA PRO A 158 28.22 0.49 -1.04
C PRO A 158 26.84 -0.10 -1.32
N TYR A 159 25.80 0.74 -1.31
CA TYR A 159 24.41 0.28 -1.36
C TYR A 159 24.11 -0.49 -2.65
N PRO A 160 23.60 -1.73 -2.53
CA PRO A 160 23.00 -2.47 -3.64
C PRO A 160 21.98 -1.65 -4.46
N LYS A 161 21.89 -1.90 -5.77
CA LYS A 161 20.97 -1.16 -6.65
C LYS A 161 19.52 -1.45 -6.30
N TYR A 162 19.22 -2.68 -5.88
CA TYR A 162 17.87 -3.07 -5.46
C TYR A 162 17.38 -2.36 -4.20
N TYR A 163 18.19 -1.52 -3.52
CA TYR A 163 17.71 -0.65 -2.45
C TYR A 163 17.22 0.72 -2.92
N TYR A 164 17.44 1.08 -4.19
CA TYR A 164 17.04 2.40 -4.68
C TYR A 164 15.61 2.40 -5.18
N MET A 165 14.87 3.42 -4.74
CA MET A 165 13.65 3.91 -5.36
C MET A 165 14.01 4.88 -6.47
N ILE A 166 13.43 4.71 -7.66
CA ILE A 166 13.62 5.64 -8.78
C ILE A 166 12.30 6.29 -9.12
N GLY A 167 12.31 7.61 -9.29
CA GLY A 167 11.08 8.34 -9.48
C GLY A 167 11.27 9.83 -9.64
N PHE A 168 10.22 10.60 -9.35
CA PHE A 168 10.18 12.04 -9.56
C PHE A 168 10.09 12.83 -8.26
N GLU A 169 10.84 13.93 -8.21
CA GLU A 169 10.75 14.92 -7.14
C GLU A 169 9.62 15.92 -7.40
N ILE A 170 8.82 16.21 -6.39
CA ILE A 170 7.79 17.25 -6.40
C ILE A 170 8.00 18.16 -5.20
N SER A 171 7.98 19.48 -5.40
CA SER A 171 8.04 20.41 -4.28
C SER A 171 6.76 20.31 -3.44
N LYS A 172 6.88 20.14 -2.12
CA LYS A 172 5.74 20.15 -1.18
C LYS A 172 4.92 21.43 -1.28
N GLN A 173 5.55 22.56 -1.63
CA GLN A 173 4.85 23.84 -1.83
C GLN A 173 3.85 23.79 -2.99
N ASN A 174 4.14 23.02 -4.03
CA ASN A 174 3.21 22.81 -5.15
C ASN A 174 2.04 21.90 -4.78
N LEU A 175 2.11 21.23 -3.63
CA LEU A 175 1.08 20.35 -3.07
C LEU A 175 0.38 20.99 -1.86
N LYS A 176 0.50 22.33 -1.69
CA LYS A 176 -0.17 23.04 -0.59
C LYS A 176 -1.69 22.78 -0.64
N GLY A 177 -2.28 22.35 0.46
CA GLY A 177 -3.72 22.11 0.59
C GLY A 177 -4.20 20.74 0.12
N PHE A 178 -3.28 19.82 -0.21
CA PHE A 178 -3.55 18.38 -0.24
C PHE A 178 -3.75 17.84 1.20
N SER A 179 -4.21 16.61 1.36
CA SER A 179 -4.31 15.90 2.64
C SER A 179 -2.96 15.78 3.31
N ASP A 180 -2.99 15.80 4.64
CA ASP A 180 -1.80 15.68 5.46
C ASP A 180 -1.14 14.32 5.20
N TYR A 181 0.20 14.32 5.16
CA TYR A 181 0.99 13.13 4.85
C TYR A 181 0.65 12.44 3.51
N TYR A 182 -0.16 13.08 2.67
CA TYR A 182 -0.62 12.56 1.38
C TYR A 182 -1.40 11.24 1.46
N SER A 183 -2.07 10.97 2.59
CA SER A 183 -2.84 9.73 2.82
C SER A 183 -3.92 9.48 1.77
N ASP A 184 -4.57 10.54 1.29
CA ASP A 184 -5.64 10.49 0.29
C ASP A 184 -5.15 10.77 -1.14
N VAL A 185 -3.85 10.60 -1.41
CA VAL A 185 -3.24 11.00 -2.69
C VAL A 185 -2.81 9.80 -3.50
N ILE A 186 -3.26 9.78 -4.75
CA ILE A 186 -2.80 8.84 -5.78
C ILE A 186 -2.17 9.60 -6.94
N VAL A 187 -1.22 8.95 -7.59
CA VAL A 187 -0.43 9.54 -8.67
C VAL A 187 -0.50 8.65 -9.91
N TYR A 188 -0.60 9.28 -11.08
CA TYR A 188 -0.52 8.60 -12.36
C TYR A 188 0.45 9.34 -13.29
N ALA A 189 1.30 8.61 -14.00
CA ALA A 189 2.17 9.15 -15.03
C ALA A 189 1.67 8.73 -16.41
N GLY A 190 1.38 9.70 -17.28
CA GLY A 190 0.94 9.41 -18.64
C GLY A 190 0.55 10.65 -19.45
N LYS A 191 0.01 10.42 -20.65
CA LYS A 191 -0.34 11.49 -21.59
C LYS A 191 -1.54 12.34 -21.13
N GLU A 192 -2.52 11.70 -20.49
CA GLU A 192 -3.78 12.33 -20.14
C GLU A 192 -4.17 12.04 -18.69
N ASN A 193 -4.87 12.99 -18.06
CA ASN A 193 -5.40 12.81 -16.70
C ASN A 193 -6.48 11.72 -16.69
N PRO A 194 -6.31 10.61 -15.94
CA PRO A 194 -7.29 9.53 -15.87
C PRO A 194 -8.43 9.83 -14.87
N PHE A 195 -8.23 10.78 -13.95
CA PHE A 195 -9.13 11.02 -12.83
C PHE A 195 -10.37 11.81 -13.24
N ALA A 196 -11.52 11.45 -12.65
CA ALA A 196 -12.80 12.06 -12.96
C ALA A 196 -12.96 13.50 -12.43
N ASN A 197 -12.05 13.96 -11.55
CA ASN A 197 -12.13 15.24 -10.84
C ASN A 197 -13.45 15.40 -10.05
N GLU A 198 -13.90 14.30 -9.45
CA GLU A 198 -15.05 14.24 -8.55
C GLU A 198 -14.55 13.73 -7.17
N PRO A 199 -14.94 14.38 -6.05
CA PRO A 199 -14.53 13.90 -4.74
C PRO A 199 -15.11 12.50 -4.49
N LEU A 200 -14.29 11.60 -3.96
CA LEU A 200 -14.79 10.35 -3.44
C LEU A 200 -15.58 10.61 -2.14
N LYS A 201 -16.57 9.76 -1.90
CA LYS A 201 -17.40 9.83 -0.71
C LYS A 201 -16.86 8.87 0.33
N PRO A 202 -16.57 9.33 1.56
CA PRO A 202 -16.27 8.41 2.65
C PRO A 202 -17.50 7.55 2.92
N ILE A 203 -17.28 6.27 3.22
CA ILE A 203 -18.35 5.34 3.57
C ILE A 203 -18.68 5.54 5.05
N VAL A 204 -19.92 5.92 5.36
CA VAL A 204 -20.39 6.10 6.75
C VAL A 204 -21.30 4.94 7.12
N TRP A 205 -20.76 4.00 7.90
CA TRP A 205 -21.45 2.75 8.21
C TRP A 205 -22.56 2.93 9.23
N LYS A 206 -23.76 2.46 8.89
CA LYS A 206 -24.86 2.32 9.84
C LYS A 206 -25.02 0.84 10.21
N LYS A 207 -24.91 0.51 11.49
CA LYS A 207 -25.22 -0.83 11.99
C LYS A 207 -26.67 -1.21 11.69
N ILE A 208 -26.89 -2.43 11.22
CA ILE A 208 -28.21 -2.99 10.91
C ILE A 208 -28.40 -4.36 11.60
N PRO A 209 -29.64 -4.86 11.72
CA PRO A 209 -29.89 -6.26 12.10
C PRO A 209 -29.29 -7.25 11.10
N GLY A 210 -28.76 -8.38 11.58
CA GLY A 210 -28.16 -9.41 10.72
C GLY A 210 -29.11 -9.98 9.65
N LYS A 211 -30.41 -10.04 9.94
CA LYS A 211 -31.46 -10.46 8.99
C LYS A 211 -31.63 -9.54 7.78
N GLU A 212 -31.10 -8.31 7.83
CA GLU A 212 -31.13 -7.36 6.72
C GLU A 212 -29.90 -7.48 5.81
N TYR A 213 -28.88 -8.23 6.22
CA TYR A 213 -27.73 -8.52 5.36
C TYR A 213 -28.14 -9.48 4.22
N PRO A 214 -27.80 -9.18 2.96
CA PRO A 214 -28.23 -10.00 1.82
C PRO A 214 -27.78 -11.46 1.94
N SER A 215 -28.72 -12.37 1.73
CA SER A 215 -28.42 -13.79 1.66
C SER A 215 -27.72 -14.10 0.33
N LYS A 216 -26.41 -14.28 0.38
CA LYS A 216 -25.59 -14.79 -0.73
C LYS A 216 -24.71 -15.93 -0.23
N PRO A 217 -24.78 -17.13 -0.85
CA PRO A 217 -23.84 -18.20 -0.56
C PRO A 217 -22.40 -17.72 -0.80
N MET A 218 -21.54 -17.93 0.19
CA MET A 218 -20.12 -17.60 0.09
C MET A 218 -19.40 -18.61 -0.80
N LYS A 219 -18.32 -18.20 -1.46
CA LYS A 219 -17.44 -19.09 -2.24
C LYS A 219 -16.81 -20.14 -1.33
N LYS A 220 -16.35 -21.26 -1.89
CA LYS A 220 -15.81 -22.37 -1.09
C LYS A 220 -14.56 -21.93 -0.33
N GLU A 221 -13.68 -21.22 -1.01
CA GLU A 221 -12.39 -20.75 -0.53
C GLU A 221 -12.57 -19.79 0.65
N ASP A 222 -13.46 -18.81 0.49
CA ASP A 222 -13.85 -17.87 1.55
C ASP A 222 -14.44 -18.59 2.78
N ARG A 223 -15.24 -19.66 2.58
CA ARG A 223 -15.77 -20.45 3.71
C ARG A 223 -14.67 -21.19 4.46
N GLU A 224 -13.66 -21.70 3.76
CA GLU A 224 -12.52 -22.37 4.41
C GLU A 224 -11.71 -21.38 5.26
N ILE A 225 -11.49 -20.16 4.75
CA ILE A 225 -10.84 -19.07 5.51
C ILE A 225 -11.60 -18.76 6.80
N LEU A 226 -12.94 -18.78 6.74
CA LEU A 226 -13.80 -18.41 7.86
C LEU A 226 -14.25 -19.58 8.74
N LYS A 227 -13.74 -20.80 8.53
CA LYS A 227 -14.24 -22.02 9.20
C LYS A 227 -14.26 -21.95 10.73
N SER A 228 -13.35 -21.19 11.32
CA SER A 228 -13.16 -21.04 12.76
C SER A 228 -13.72 -19.71 13.30
N THR A 229 -14.56 -19.03 12.51
CA THR A 229 -15.13 -17.73 12.85
C THR A 229 -16.63 -17.82 13.08
N VAL A 230 -17.19 -16.81 13.73
CA VAL A 230 -18.63 -16.60 13.88
C VAL A 230 -19.04 -15.27 13.27
N ALA A 231 -20.23 -15.20 12.67
CA ALA A 231 -20.75 -13.95 12.14
C ALA A 231 -20.98 -12.93 13.28
N GLY A 232 -20.48 -11.71 13.08
CA GLY A 232 -20.57 -10.58 14.00
C GLY A 232 -21.60 -9.55 13.56
N ASN A 233 -21.26 -8.27 13.75
CA ASN A 233 -22.13 -7.16 13.39
C ASN A 233 -22.28 -7.04 11.87
N THR A 234 -23.40 -6.44 11.45
CA THR A 234 -23.65 -6.10 10.05
C THR A 234 -23.92 -4.62 9.89
N TYR A 235 -23.51 -4.08 8.75
CA TYR A 235 -23.58 -2.65 8.46
C TYR A 235 -24.12 -2.38 7.05
N LEU A 236 -24.63 -1.17 6.88
CA LEU A 236 -25.19 -0.67 5.65
C LEU A 236 -24.74 0.75 5.39
N TYR A 237 -24.33 1.01 4.15
CA TYR A 237 -24.19 2.34 3.59
C TYR A 237 -24.97 2.42 2.28
N LYS A 238 -25.59 3.56 1.99
CA LYS A 238 -26.45 3.75 0.82
C LYS A 238 -26.05 4.98 0.04
N THR A 239 -26.10 4.84 -1.28
CA THR A 239 -26.03 5.92 -2.26
C THR A 239 -27.22 5.79 -3.21
N ASP A 240 -27.41 6.76 -4.09
CA ASP A 240 -28.47 6.71 -5.10
C ASP A 240 -28.31 5.51 -6.06
N THR A 241 -27.07 5.07 -6.30
CA THR A 241 -26.74 4.01 -7.27
C THR A 241 -26.48 2.66 -6.62
N TYR A 242 -25.89 2.63 -5.43
CA TYR A 242 -25.47 1.38 -4.77
C TYR A 242 -25.84 1.31 -3.29
N GLN A 243 -25.99 0.08 -2.81
CA GLN A 243 -26.03 -0.25 -1.38
C GLN A 243 -24.85 -1.14 -1.05
N TYR A 244 -24.19 -0.84 0.06
CA TYR A 244 -22.98 -1.50 0.53
C TYR A 244 -23.33 -2.19 1.84
N PHE A 245 -23.19 -3.49 1.87
CA PHE A 245 -23.42 -4.32 3.06
C PHE A 245 -22.11 -4.91 3.51
N LEU A 246 -21.85 -4.83 4.81
CA LEU A 246 -20.63 -5.35 5.42
C LEU A 246 -21.01 -6.29 6.57
N GLN A 247 -20.34 -7.42 6.67
CA GLN A 247 -20.49 -8.35 7.79
C GLN A 247 -19.13 -8.65 8.41
N ASP A 248 -19.02 -8.43 9.72
CA ASP A 248 -17.87 -8.86 10.51
C ASP A 248 -17.90 -10.39 10.70
N TYR A 249 -16.73 -10.99 10.75
CA TYR A 249 -16.50 -12.37 11.19
C TYR A 249 -15.48 -12.33 12.32
N LEU A 250 -15.85 -12.90 13.46
CA LEU A 250 -15.08 -12.87 14.69
C LEU A 250 -14.41 -14.22 14.95
N ASP A 251 -13.16 -14.21 15.41
CA ASP A 251 -12.49 -15.41 15.88
C ASP A 251 -13.00 -15.90 17.26
N SER A 252 -12.30 -16.87 17.84
CA SER A 252 -12.60 -17.41 19.17
C SER A 252 -12.53 -16.37 20.29
N ASP A 253 -11.66 -15.37 20.14
CA ASP A 253 -11.41 -14.31 21.13
C ASP A 253 -12.30 -13.08 20.91
N LYS A 254 -13.25 -13.16 19.97
CA LYS A 254 -14.17 -12.09 19.59
C LYS A 254 -13.48 -10.90 18.92
N ILE A 255 -12.30 -11.12 18.35
CA ILE A 255 -11.57 -10.13 17.55
C ILE A 255 -12.03 -10.24 16.10
N ILE A 256 -12.08 -9.11 15.39
CA ILE A 256 -12.46 -9.06 13.98
C ILE A 256 -11.39 -9.79 13.15
N TYR A 257 -11.72 -10.99 12.70
CA TYR A 257 -10.86 -11.80 11.84
C TYR A 257 -11.02 -11.44 10.37
N ALA A 258 -12.24 -11.18 9.93
CA ALA A 258 -12.52 -10.81 8.56
C ALA A 258 -13.75 -9.93 8.41
N ARG A 259 -13.87 -9.27 7.26
CA ARG A 259 -15.07 -8.55 6.83
C ARG A 259 -15.44 -8.93 5.42
N ARG A 260 -16.71 -9.29 5.22
CA ARG A 260 -17.27 -9.55 3.90
C ARG A 260 -18.08 -8.36 3.43
N LEU A 261 -17.69 -7.80 2.30
CA LEU A 261 -18.37 -6.71 1.62
C LEU A 261 -19.22 -7.26 0.46
N LEU A 262 -20.48 -6.84 0.41
CA LEU A 262 -21.36 -7.00 -0.74
C LEU A 262 -21.79 -5.62 -1.23
N VAL A 263 -21.66 -5.35 -2.52
CA VAL A 263 -22.21 -4.14 -3.14
C VAL A 263 -23.30 -4.52 -4.11
N THR A 264 -24.47 -3.91 -3.94
CA THR A 264 -25.65 -4.18 -4.78
C THR A 264 -26.08 -2.93 -5.54
N ASP A 265 -26.63 -3.11 -6.73
CA ASP A 265 -27.36 -2.05 -7.42
C ASP A 265 -28.59 -1.61 -6.59
N SER A 266 -28.75 -0.31 -6.38
CA SER A 266 -29.83 0.24 -5.55
C SER A 266 -31.22 0.00 -6.14
N LYS A 267 -31.36 -0.17 -7.47
CA LYS A 267 -32.64 -0.36 -8.16
C LYS A 267 -32.95 -1.84 -8.35
N THR A 268 -32.03 -2.61 -8.93
CA THR A 268 -32.27 -4.02 -9.28
C THR A 268 -32.03 -4.98 -8.11
N LYS A 269 -31.29 -4.54 -7.07
CA LYS A 269 -30.82 -5.36 -5.95
C LYS A 269 -29.85 -6.47 -6.35
N GLU A 270 -29.37 -6.46 -7.59
CA GLU A 270 -28.33 -7.40 -8.04
C GLU A 270 -27.04 -7.16 -7.26
N ILE A 271 -26.39 -8.23 -6.78
CA ILE A 271 -25.07 -8.16 -6.16
C ILE A 271 -24.02 -8.05 -7.27
N ILE A 272 -23.30 -6.92 -7.30
CA ILE A 272 -22.33 -6.59 -8.34
C ILE A 272 -20.96 -7.14 -7.96
N ILE A 273 -20.48 -6.84 -6.75
CA ILE A 273 -19.20 -7.34 -6.24
C ILE A 273 -19.37 -7.99 -4.86
N GLU A 274 -18.44 -8.89 -4.57
CA GLU A 274 -18.26 -9.55 -3.29
C GLU A 274 -16.77 -9.64 -2.99
N LYS A 275 -16.37 -9.14 -1.83
CA LYS A 275 -14.99 -9.16 -1.35
C LYS A 275 -14.94 -9.69 0.08
N LEU A 276 -13.90 -10.45 0.38
CA LEU A 276 -13.56 -10.86 1.73
C LEU A 276 -12.20 -10.27 2.08
N TYR A 277 -12.15 -9.50 3.15
CA TYR A 277 -10.92 -8.92 3.70
C TYR A 277 -10.64 -9.64 5.02
N SER A 278 -9.56 -10.41 5.10
CA SER A 278 -9.26 -11.27 6.25
C SER A 278 -7.86 -11.05 6.78
N GLN A 279 -7.67 -11.39 8.05
CA GLN A 279 -6.34 -11.44 8.64
C GLN A 279 -5.45 -12.48 7.94
N SER A 280 -4.18 -12.13 7.76
CA SER A 280 -3.09 -13.01 7.32
C SER A 280 -1.76 -12.50 7.89
N GLU A 281 -0.64 -13.14 7.56
CA GLU A 281 0.70 -12.79 8.06
C GLU A 281 1.12 -11.33 7.77
N GLY A 282 0.50 -10.68 6.77
CA GLY A 282 0.75 -9.27 6.45
C GLY A 282 -0.50 -8.41 6.37
N THR A 283 -1.69 -8.93 6.67
CA THR A 283 -2.94 -8.20 6.39
C THR A 283 -3.87 -8.20 7.57
N SER A 284 -4.62 -7.12 7.74
CA SER A 284 -5.70 -7.06 8.73
C SER A 284 -6.86 -6.19 8.26
N PRO A 285 -8.12 -6.50 8.62
CA PRO A 285 -9.24 -5.62 8.34
C PRO A 285 -9.01 -4.22 8.95
N ALA A 286 -9.08 -3.18 8.11
CA ALA A 286 -8.92 -1.79 8.55
C ALA A 286 -10.15 -1.34 9.36
N PRO A 287 -10.04 -0.60 10.48
CA PRO A 287 -11.18 -0.07 11.26
C PRO A 287 -12.26 0.60 10.40
N LEU A 288 -13.52 0.53 10.82
CA LEU A 288 -14.59 1.23 10.09
C LEU A 288 -14.42 2.75 10.26
N ASN A 289 -14.73 3.50 9.20
CA ASN A 289 -14.79 4.96 9.28
C ASN A 289 -15.66 5.41 10.47
N GLY A 290 -15.10 6.28 11.34
CA GLY A 290 -15.77 6.79 12.53
C GLY A 290 -15.77 5.85 13.75
N GLU A 291 -15.19 4.65 13.66
CA GLU A 291 -15.06 3.71 14.79
C GLU A 291 -14.08 4.22 15.86
N ASN A 292 -13.02 4.91 15.42
CA ASN A 292 -11.95 5.42 16.30
C ASN A 292 -12.19 6.86 16.80
N GLY A 293 -13.31 7.49 16.45
CA GLY A 293 -13.60 8.88 16.85
C GLY A 293 -12.76 9.95 16.15
N ASP A 294 -11.88 9.56 15.24
CA ASP A 294 -11.10 10.47 14.40
C ASP A 294 -11.89 10.91 13.16
N ASP A 295 -11.62 12.13 12.69
CA ASP A 295 -12.14 12.68 11.42
C ASP A 295 -11.44 12.09 10.18
N SER A 296 -10.57 11.08 10.35
CA SER A 296 -9.90 10.39 9.25
C SER A 296 -10.80 9.31 8.66
N TYR A 297 -10.91 9.29 7.33
CA TYR A 297 -11.62 8.26 6.60
C TYR A 297 -10.63 7.40 5.84
N ASP A 298 -10.74 6.08 6.01
CA ASP A 298 -9.96 5.10 5.25
C ASP A 298 -10.77 4.54 4.07
N GLN A 299 -12.08 4.40 4.26
CA GLN A 299 -12.97 3.73 3.31
C GLN A 299 -13.71 4.71 2.42
N TYR A 300 -13.52 4.57 1.10
CA TYR A 300 -14.10 5.47 0.12
C TYR A 300 -14.84 4.73 -0.98
N THR A 301 -15.80 5.42 -1.60
CA THR A 301 -16.45 4.99 -2.83
C THR A 301 -16.83 6.17 -3.72
N GLY A 302 -16.96 5.93 -5.02
CA GLY A 302 -17.38 6.96 -5.97
C GLY A 302 -16.69 6.82 -7.32
N LYS A 303 -16.80 7.85 -8.16
CA LYS A 303 -16.20 7.84 -9.49
C LYS A 303 -14.78 8.38 -9.43
N LEU A 304 -13.79 7.48 -9.44
CA LEU A 304 -12.38 7.87 -9.41
C LEU A 304 -11.83 8.19 -10.80
N PHE A 305 -12.20 7.39 -11.81
CA PHE A 305 -11.69 7.52 -13.16
C PHE A 305 -12.76 8.00 -14.15
N LYS A 306 -12.33 8.70 -15.21
CA LYS A 306 -13.24 9.17 -16.27
C LYS A 306 -13.94 8.02 -16.99
N ASN A 307 -13.19 6.94 -17.27
CA ASN A 307 -13.57 5.88 -18.22
C ASN A 307 -13.65 4.48 -17.57
N LYS A 308 -13.78 4.39 -16.24
CA LYS A 308 -14.00 3.12 -15.52
C LYS A 308 -15.24 3.23 -14.63
N ALA A 309 -15.73 2.07 -14.19
CA ALA A 309 -16.81 2.00 -13.20
C ALA A 309 -16.43 2.72 -11.89
N PRO A 310 -17.42 3.12 -11.06
CA PRO A 310 -17.17 3.59 -9.71
C PRO A 310 -16.38 2.58 -8.88
N VAL A 311 -15.68 3.06 -7.86
CA VAL A 311 -14.74 2.25 -7.07
C VAL A 311 -15.18 2.10 -5.61
N VAL A 312 -14.60 1.12 -4.93
CA VAL A 312 -14.69 0.95 -3.47
C VAL A 312 -13.40 0.34 -2.92
N PHE A 313 -12.86 0.89 -1.83
CA PHE A 313 -11.59 0.46 -1.26
C PHE A 313 -11.40 0.95 0.19
N GLY A 314 -10.28 0.59 0.82
CA GLY A 314 -9.90 1.02 2.18
C GLY A 314 -10.27 0.04 3.30
N PHE A 315 -10.49 -1.23 2.98
CA PHE A 315 -11.04 -2.22 3.92
C PHE A 315 -9.97 -3.10 4.60
N GLN A 316 -8.71 -2.99 4.18
CA GLN A 316 -7.63 -3.84 4.65
C GLN A 316 -6.35 -3.01 4.78
N TYR A 317 -5.63 -3.21 5.88
CA TYR A 317 -4.26 -2.75 6.04
C TYR A 317 -3.31 -3.84 5.59
N GLU A 318 -2.25 -3.42 4.90
CA GLU A 318 -1.21 -4.26 4.32
C GLU A 318 0.12 -3.88 4.97
N SER A 319 0.77 -4.84 5.63
CA SER A 319 2.19 -4.81 6.02
C SER A 319 3.05 -5.49 4.95
N PHE A 320 2.51 -6.54 4.31
CA PHE A 320 3.07 -7.17 3.13
C PHE A 320 2.03 -7.08 2.02
N GLY A 321 2.45 -6.66 0.82
CA GLY A 321 1.56 -6.42 -0.30
C GLY A 321 1.18 -4.95 -0.43
N CYS A 322 0.37 -4.66 -1.46
CA CYS A 322 -0.05 -3.30 -1.77
C CYS A 322 -1.57 -3.16 -1.74
N PRO A 323 -2.10 -2.00 -1.27
CA PRO A 323 -3.52 -1.73 -1.28
C PRO A 323 -4.12 -1.78 -2.70
N ALA A 324 -5.38 -2.19 -2.79
CA ALA A 324 -6.09 -2.29 -4.06
C ALA A 324 -7.38 -1.44 -4.09
N ILE A 325 -7.71 -0.97 -5.28
CA ILE A 325 -8.93 -0.24 -5.60
C ILE A 325 -9.85 -1.13 -6.44
N SER A 326 -10.97 -1.57 -5.88
CA SER A 326 -11.92 -2.44 -6.59
C SER A 326 -12.88 -1.64 -7.46
N LEU A 327 -13.07 -2.06 -8.71
CA LEU A 327 -14.12 -1.54 -9.58
C LEU A 327 -15.48 -2.18 -9.22
N ILE A 328 -16.52 -1.36 -9.09
CA ILE A 328 -17.91 -1.81 -8.83
C ILE A 328 -18.56 -2.17 -10.18
N ASP A 329 -18.10 -3.25 -10.78
CA ASP A 329 -18.71 -3.86 -11.95
C ASP A 329 -18.57 -5.39 -11.93
N LYS A 330 -19.07 -6.05 -12.98
CA LYS A 330 -19.06 -7.52 -13.08
C LYS A 330 -17.68 -8.10 -13.41
N SER A 331 -16.70 -7.27 -13.77
CA SER A 331 -15.32 -7.74 -13.98
C SER A 331 -14.66 -8.13 -12.65
N ASN A 332 -15.10 -7.51 -11.55
CA ASN A 332 -14.49 -7.63 -10.23
C ASN A 332 -12.98 -7.32 -10.24
N GLU A 333 -12.56 -6.45 -11.17
CA GLU A 333 -11.18 -5.96 -11.32
C GLU A 333 -10.74 -5.20 -10.06
N ASP A 334 -9.52 -5.49 -9.63
CA ASP A 334 -8.79 -4.73 -8.63
C ASP A 334 -7.61 -4.02 -9.30
N ILE A 335 -7.47 -2.73 -9.05
CA ILE A 335 -6.34 -1.91 -9.49
C ILE A 335 -5.40 -1.78 -8.29
N TYR A 336 -4.21 -2.37 -8.38
CA TYR A 336 -3.25 -2.32 -7.28
C TYR A 336 -2.45 -1.01 -7.30
N ILE A 337 -2.36 -0.37 -6.14
CA ILE A 337 -1.54 0.82 -5.95
C ILE A 337 -0.08 0.35 -5.82
N GLN A 338 0.78 0.83 -6.70
CA GLN A 338 2.22 0.61 -6.67
C GLN A 338 2.79 1.25 -5.39
N CYS A 339 3.31 0.41 -4.50
CA CYS A 339 3.70 0.78 -3.14
C CYS A 339 5.16 0.45 -2.79
N ASP A 340 5.97 0.01 -3.76
CA ASP A 340 7.35 -0.41 -3.58
C ASP A 340 7.51 -1.51 -2.51
N ASN A 341 6.67 -2.55 -2.60
CA ASN A 341 6.70 -3.67 -1.67
C ASN A 341 7.88 -4.60 -2.00
N ARG A 342 8.94 -4.54 -1.18
CA ARG A 342 10.18 -5.35 -1.35
C ARG A 342 10.33 -6.44 -0.27
N HIS A 343 9.23 -6.79 0.37
CA HIS A 343 9.17 -7.84 1.38
C HIS A 343 9.18 -9.24 0.78
#